data_AF-A0A2V7ZDM5-F1
#
_entry.id   AF-A0A2V7ZDM5-F1
#
_cell.length_a   1.000
_cell.length_b   1.000
_cell.length_c   1.000
_cell.angle_alpha   90.00
_cell.angle_beta   90.00
_cell.angle_gamma   90.00
#
_symmetry.space_group_name_H-M   'P 1'
#
loop_
_entity.id
_entity.type
_entity.pdbx_description
1 polymer ?
#
loop_
_entity_poly.entity_id
_entity_poly.type
_entity_poly.pdbx_seq_one_letter_code
_entity_poly.pdbx_strand_id
1 'polypeptide(L)'
;MGVALVCLAVTATAFAGAQAGQPRSPNDVLPGLLAEVHGLRLAMEQSAAVTPRLQLTLARLTIEEQRVTHLTAQLNEVRQQLAGTDLALKRASEELADGEKRLQNEIDPAKRNAFESGLRYSELQIRQFTAQQQQLRTRENDAVQVLATEQNRWIDLNTRLDELERLLAPVR
;
A
#
# COMPACT_ATOMS: atom_id res chain seq x y z
N MET A 1 -31.74 -54.11 -45.40
CA MET A 1 -31.16 -55.37 -45.92
C MET A 1 -29.93 -55.02 -46.73
N GLY A 2 -28.78 -55.62 -46.43
CA GLY A 2 -27.66 -55.73 -47.38
C GLY A 2 -26.43 -54.89 -47.08
N VAL A 3 -25.33 -55.60 -46.80
CA VAL A 3 -23.99 -55.17 -46.35
C VAL A 3 -23.04 -54.88 -47.53
N ALA A 4 -22.02 -54.06 -47.23
CA ALA A 4 -20.66 -53.95 -47.81
C ALA A 4 -20.46 -53.32 -49.20
N LEU A 5 -19.58 -52.31 -49.27
CA LEU A 5 -18.16 -52.55 -49.54
C LEU A 5 -17.33 -51.29 -49.16
N VAL A 6 -16.32 -51.50 -48.31
CA VAL A 6 -15.33 -50.50 -47.88
C VAL A 6 -14.05 -50.67 -48.71
N CYS A 7 -13.52 -49.57 -49.23
CA CYS A 7 -12.15 -49.37 -49.75
C CYS A 7 -11.89 -47.85 -49.67
N LEU A 8 -10.73 -47.28 -49.39
CA LEU A 8 -9.41 -47.72 -48.97
C LEU A 8 -8.64 -46.40 -48.78
N ALA A 9 -8.20 -46.06 -47.58
CA ALA A 9 -7.16 -45.05 -47.39
C ALA A 9 -6.36 -45.43 -46.14
N VAL A 10 -5.35 -46.27 -46.38
CA VAL A 10 -4.36 -46.72 -45.43
C VAL A 10 -3.38 -45.57 -45.22
N THR A 11 -3.45 -44.88 -44.09
CA THR A 11 -2.31 -44.13 -43.55
C THR A 11 -1.53 -45.09 -42.64
N ALA A 12 -0.32 -45.40 -43.09
CA ALA A 12 0.56 -46.37 -42.47
C ALA A 12 0.91 -45.99 -41.03
N THR A 13 0.66 -46.93 -40.12
CA THR A 13 1.21 -46.97 -38.76
C THR A 13 2.73 -47.13 -38.80
N ALA A 14 3.47 -46.23 -38.15
CA ALA A 14 4.77 -46.57 -37.62
C ALA A 14 4.62 -46.84 -36.11
N PHE A 15 4.40 -48.12 -35.78
CA PHE A 15 4.77 -48.66 -34.48
C PHE A 15 6.28 -48.40 -34.30
N ALA A 16 6.65 -47.41 -33.48
CA ALA A 16 8.01 -47.31 -32.99
C ALA A 16 8.22 -48.51 -32.05
N GLY A 17 8.94 -49.51 -32.54
CA GLY A 17 9.22 -50.74 -31.81
C GLY A 17 9.83 -50.45 -30.45
N ALA A 18 9.54 -51.36 -29.51
CA ALA A 18 10.44 -51.68 -28.43
C ALA A 18 11.77 -52.13 -29.05
N GLN A 19 12.62 -51.16 -29.37
CA GLN A 19 14.01 -51.39 -29.72
C GLN A 19 14.75 -51.56 -28.39
N ALA A 20 14.92 -52.82 -28.01
CA ALA A 20 16.07 -53.23 -27.21
C ALA A 20 17.31 -52.48 -27.72
N GLY A 21 18.02 -51.83 -26.81
CA GLY A 21 18.94 -50.74 -27.11
C GLY A 21 19.83 -50.97 -28.33
N GLN A 22 19.72 -50.08 -29.34
CA GLN A 22 20.93 -49.70 -30.07
C GLN A 22 21.95 -49.23 -29.03
N PRO A 23 23.21 -49.70 -29.08
CA PRO A 23 24.25 -49.10 -28.27
C PRO A 23 24.32 -47.62 -28.70
N ARG A 24 23.97 -46.71 -27.79
CA ARG A 24 24.38 -45.31 -27.91
C ARG A 24 25.87 -45.37 -28.23
N SER A 25 26.27 -44.88 -29.40
CA SER A 25 27.68 -44.72 -29.71
C SER A 25 28.32 -44.01 -28.52
N PRO A 26 29.46 -44.46 -27.98
CA PRO A 26 30.12 -43.80 -26.85
C PRO A 26 30.33 -42.28 -27.06
N ASN A 27 30.37 -41.86 -28.33
CA ASN A 27 30.43 -40.47 -28.78
C ASN A 27 29.17 -39.61 -28.54
N ASP A 28 27.98 -40.17 -28.28
CA ASP A 28 26.74 -39.41 -28.06
C ASP A 28 26.43 -39.10 -26.59
N VAL A 29 27.14 -39.75 -25.66
CA VAL A 29 26.97 -39.52 -24.22
C VAL A 29 27.58 -38.17 -23.80
N LEU A 30 28.75 -37.83 -24.36
CA LEU A 30 29.45 -36.57 -24.11
C LEU A 30 28.63 -35.32 -24.51
N PRO A 31 28.07 -35.21 -25.73
CA PRO A 31 27.23 -34.08 -26.11
C PRO A 31 25.90 -34.04 -25.32
N GLY A 32 25.33 -35.20 -24.94
CA GLY A 32 24.16 -35.26 -24.07
C GLY A 32 24.41 -34.69 -22.67
N LEU A 33 25.51 -35.07 -22.03
CA LEU A 33 25.91 -34.55 -20.73
C LEU A 33 26.25 -33.05 -20.76
N LEU A 34 26.87 -32.56 -21.84
CA LEU A 34 27.12 -31.12 -22.02
C LEU A 34 25.82 -30.32 -22.12
N ALA A 35 24.80 -30.85 -22.80
CA ALA A 35 23.49 -30.23 -22.89
C ALA A 35 22.80 -30.19 -21.51
N GLU A 36 22.88 -31.26 -20.72
CA GLU A 36 22.35 -31.31 -19.36
C GLU A 36 23.06 -30.34 -18.41
N VAL A 37 24.39 -30.24 -18.46
CA VAL A 37 25.17 -29.28 -17.65
C VAL A 37 24.85 -27.85 -18.06
N HIS A 38 24.67 -27.58 -19.35
CA HIS A 38 24.25 -26.26 -19.82
C HIS A 38 22.84 -25.92 -19.33
N GLY A 39 21.91 -26.86 -19.39
CA GLY A 39 20.56 -26.73 -18.82
C GLY A 39 20.59 -26.49 -17.30
N LEU A 40 21.45 -27.20 -16.58
CA LEU A 40 21.63 -27.01 -15.13
C LEU A 40 22.25 -25.65 -14.81
N ARG A 41 23.27 -25.19 -15.54
CA ARG A 41 23.85 -23.86 -15.37
C ARG A 41 22.78 -22.78 -15.56
N LEU A 42 21.98 -22.89 -16.62
CA LEU A 42 20.91 -21.93 -16.90
C LEU A 42 19.86 -21.91 -15.78
N ALA A 43 19.46 -23.09 -15.28
CA ALA A 43 18.55 -23.21 -14.14
C ALA A 43 19.16 -22.65 -12.84
N MET A 44 20.45 -22.89 -12.61
CA MET A 44 21.19 -22.34 -11.47
C MET A 44 21.28 -20.82 -11.54
N GLU A 45 21.61 -20.25 -12.70
CA GLU A 45 21.66 -18.80 -12.92
C GLU A 45 20.29 -18.14 -12.70
N GLN A 46 19.21 -18.79 -13.16
CA GLN A 46 17.84 -18.34 -12.89
C GLN A 46 17.49 -18.39 -11.40
N SER A 47 17.86 -19.47 -10.70
CA SER A 47 17.62 -19.64 -9.26
C SER A 47 18.46 -18.69 -8.39
N ALA A 48 19.69 -18.37 -8.83
CA ALA A 48 20.61 -17.51 -8.09
C ALA A 48 20.09 -16.07 -7.97
N ALA A 49 19.28 -15.62 -8.93
CA ALA A 49 18.67 -14.29 -8.91
C ALA A 49 17.45 -14.18 -7.99
N VAL A 50 16.85 -15.30 -7.56
CA VAL A 50 15.62 -15.33 -6.76
C VAL A 50 15.86 -14.80 -5.36
N THR A 51 16.84 -15.36 -4.64
CA THR A 51 17.08 -15.02 -3.23
C THR A 51 17.38 -13.53 -3.01
N PRO A 52 18.26 -12.89 -3.81
CA PRO A 52 18.51 -11.45 -3.67
C PRO A 52 17.28 -10.60 -3.96
N ARG A 53 16.44 -11.00 -4.94
CA ARG A 53 15.20 -10.29 -5.27
C ARG A 53 14.18 -10.41 -4.14
N LEU A 54 14.03 -11.59 -3.53
CA LEU A 54 13.17 -11.79 -2.38
C LEU A 54 13.64 -10.96 -1.17
N GLN A 55 14.94 -10.97 -0.86
CA GLN A 55 15.52 -10.15 0.20
C GLN A 55 15.25 -8.66 -0.02
N LEU A 56 15.38 -8.17 -1.25
CA LEU A 56 15.07 -6.78 -1.60
C LEU A 56 13.57 -6.46 -1.45
N THR A 57 12.68 -7.35 -1.89
CA THR A 57 11.22 -7.16 -1.74
C THR A 57 10.82 -7.11 -0.28
N LEU A 58 11.35 -8.02 0.56
CA LEU A 58 11.10 -8.02 2.00
C LEU A 58 11.63 -6.74 2.66
N ALA A 59 12.85 -6.31 2.32
CA ALA A 59 13.41 -5.06 2.85
C ALA A 59 12.54 -3.85 2.49
N ARG A 60 12.04 -3.77 1.25
CA ARG A 60 11.10 -2.73 0.82
C ARG A 60 9.78 -2.80 1.57
N LEU A 61 9.23 -3.99 1.77
CA LEU A 61 7.99 -4.19 2.52
C LEU A 61 8.12 -3.68 3.95
N THR A 62 9.22 -4.02 4.65
CA THR A 62 9.48 -3.54 6.01
C THR A 62 9.57 -2.01 6.08
N ILE A 63 10.23 -1.38 5.09
CA ILE A 63 10.31 0.08 5.01
C ILE A 63 8.93 0.71 4.83
N GLU A 64 8.10 0.16 3.94
CA GLU A 64 6.75 0.70 3.71
C GLU A 64 5.83 0.48 4.92
N GLU A 65 5.92 -0.66 5.61
CA GLU A 65 5.17 -0.90 6.85
C GLU A 65 5.54 0.12 7.95
N GLN A 66 6.83 0.40 8.13
CA GLN A 66 7.30 1.44 9.05
C GLN A 66 6.76 2.82 8.66
N ARG A 67 6.75 3.12 7.35
CA ARG A 67 6.27 4.40 6.83
C ARG A 67 4.77 4.59 7.02
N VAL A 68 3.96 3.57 6.74
CA VAL A 68 2.51 3.58 6.99
C VAL A 68 2.21 3.75 8.48
N THR A 69 2.95 3.04 9.34
CA THR A 69 2.80 3.16 10.80
C THR A 69 3.09 4.59 11.27
N HIS A 70 4.19 5.17 10.80
CA HIS A 70 4.57 6.54 11.11
C HIS A 70 3.54 7.57 10.63
N LEU A 71 3.10 7.47 9.37
CA LEU A 71 2.07 8.37 8.81
C LEU A 71 0.73 8.27 9.54
N THR A 72 0.36 7.06 9.97
CA THR A 72 -0.85 6.83 10.76
C THR A 72 -0.74 7.52 12.13
N ALA A 73 0.41 7.43 12.80
CA ALA A 73 0.65 8.13 14.05
C ALA A 73 0.58 9.66 13.88
N GLN A 74 1.19 10.20 12.83
CA GLN A 74 1.12 11.63 12.50
C GLN A 74 -0.31 12.10 12.23
N LEU A 75 -1.10 11.32 11.48
CA LEU A 75 -2.51 11.63 11.23
C LEU A 75 -3.32 11.67 12.54
N ASN A 76 -3.09 10.71 13.43
CA ASN A 76 -3.76 10.66 14.73
C ASN A 76 -3.38 11.85 15.61
N GLU A 77 -2.11 12.25 15.60
CA GLU A 77 -1.65 13.44 16.33
C GLU A 77 -2.32 14.72 15.81
N VAL A 78 -2.36 14.92 14.50
CA VAL A 78 -3.03 16.10 13.90
C VAL A 78 -4.52 16.11 14.24
N ARG A 79 -5.19 14.96 14.20
CA ARG A 79 -6.60 14.83 14.60
C ARG A 79 -6.82 15.17 16.08
N GLN A 80 -5.92 14.74 16.95
CA GLN A 80 -6.00 15.08 18.37
C GLN A 80 -5.80 16.58 18.60
N GLN A 81 -4.85 17.20 17.91
CA GLN A 81 -4.64 18.65 17.95
C GLN A 81 -5.88 19.39 17.45
N LEU A 82 -6.48 18.94 16.34
CA LEU A 82 -7.68 19.53 15.75
C LEU A 82 -8.88 19.44 16.72
N ALA A 83 -9.09 18.28 17.33
CA ALA A 83 -10.14 18.11 18.35
C ALA A 83 -9.93 19.05 19.55
N GLY A 84 -8.68 19.23 19.98
CA GLY A 84 -8.31 20.19 21.03
C GLY A 84 -8.62 21.64 20.64
N THR A 85 -8.28 22.04 19.41
CA THR A 85 -8.57 23.39 18.91
C THR A 85 -10.05 23.64 18.72
N ASP A 86 -10.81 22.64 18.26
CA ASP A 86 -12.26 22.73 18.09
C ASP A 86 -12.96 22.96 19.44
N LEU A 87 -12.52 22.25 20.48
CA LEU A 87 -13.02 22.42 21.83
C LEU A 87 -12.67 23.80 22.40
N ALA A 88 -11.45 24.29 22.18
CA ALA A 88 -11.02 25.62 22.60
C ALA A 88 -11.82 26.73 21.90
N LEU A 89 -12.02 26.60 20.58
CA LEU A 89 -12.81 27.52 19.77
C LEU A 89 -14.27 27.56 20.26
N LYS A 90 -14.87 26.40 20.53
CA LYS A 90 -16.23 26.30 21.05
C LYS A 90 -16.38 27.02 22.39
N ARG A 91 -15.47 26.75 23.34
CA ARG A 91 -15.48 27.41 24.66
C ARG A 91 -15.31 28.92 24.55
N ALA A 92 -14.34 29.38 23.76
CA ALA A 92 -14.12 30.82 23.56
C ALA A 92 -15.33 31.51 22.92
N SER A 93 -16.03 30.82 22.00
CA SER A 93 -17.25 31.33 21.37
C SER A 93 -18.42 31.40 22.34
N GLU A 94 -18.58 30.40 23.22
CA GLU A 94 -19.59 30.40 24.29
C GLU A 94 -19.33 31.53 25.29
N GLU A 95 -18.07 31.70 25.73
CA GLU A 95 -17.66 32.78 26.63
C GLU A 95 -17.89 34.17 26.03
N LEU A 96 -17.60 34.34 24.73
CA LEU A 96 -17.88 35.58 24.00
C LEU A 96 -19.39 35.87 23.99
N ALA A 97 -20.21 34.89 23.62
CA ALA A 97 -21.67 35.05 23.54
C ALA A 97 -22.29 35.38 24.91
N ASP A 98 -21.80 34.77 25.99
CA ASP A 98 -22.29 35.06 27.33
C ASP A 98 -21.81 36.43 27.83
N GLY A 99 -20.58 36.83 27.48
CA GLY A 99 -20.08 38.17 27.75
C GLY A 99 -20.89 39.26 27.00
N GLU A 100 -21.25 39.02 25.74
CA GLU A 100 -22.10 39.92 24.94
C GLU A 100 -23.48 40.10 25.57
N LYS A 101 -24.13 39.01 26.03
CA LYS A 101 -25.42 39.08 26.74
C LYS A 101 -25.33 39.88 28.03
N ARG A 102 -24.23 39.75 28.78
CA ARG A 102 -23.99 40.52 30.02
C ARG A 102 -23.79 41.99 29.71
N LEU A 103 -23.03 42.31 28.67
CA LEU A 103 -22.79 43.68 28.24
C LEU A 103 -24.08 44.41 27.87
N GLN A 104 -25.03 43.74 27.21
CA GLN A 104 -26.33 44.31 26.85
C GLN A 104 -27.13 44.81 28.06
N ASN A 105 -26.93 44.22 29.23
CA ASN A 105 -27.64 44.55 30.46
C ASN A 105 -26.82 45.41 31.43
N GLU A 106 -25.57 45.75 31.09
CA GLU A 106 -24.69 46.54 31.95
C GLU A 106 -24.95 48.04 31.74
N ILE A 107 -25.22 48.74 32.84
CA ILE A 107 -25.60 50.15 32.88
C ILE A 107 -24.41 51.01 33.31
N ASP A 108 -23.52 50.46 34.13
CA ASP A 108 -22.34 51.17 34.62
C ASP A 108 -21.32 51.37 33.48
N PRO A 109 -21.01 52.63 33.08
CA PRO A 109 -20.09 52.90 31.98
C PRO A 109 -18.68 52.33 32.19
N ALA A 110 -18.18 52.30 33.43
CA ALA A 110 -16.85 51.79 33.72
C ALA A 110 -16.78 50.27 33.54
N LYS A 111 -17.78 49.54 34.02
CA LYS A 111 -17.88 48.09 33.85
C LYS A 111 -18.13 47.71 32.39
N ARG A 112 -18.96 48.48 31.69
CA ARG A 112 -19.23 48.32 30.26
C ARG A 112 -17.93 48.39 29.44
N ASN A 113 -17.10 49.40 29.66
CA ASN A 113 -15.81 49.55 28.98
C ASN A 113 -14.84 48.38 29.27
N ALA A 114 -14.85 47.87 30.51
CA ALA A 114 -14.04 46.71 30.88
C ALA A 114 -14.52 45.44 30.16
N PHE A 115 -15.84 45.20 30.11
CA PHE A 115 -16.42 44.08 29.37
C PHE A 115 -16.13 44.17 27.87
N GLU A 116 -16.32 45.32 27.24
CA GLU A 116 -15.99 45.52 25.82
C GLU A 116 -14.52 45.20 25.50
N SER A 117 -13.61 45.55 26.42
CA SER A 117 -12.20 45.22 26.26
C SER A 117 -11.93 43.72 26.38
N GLY A 118 -12.63 43.04 27.30
CA GLY A 118 -12.60 41.57 27.41
C GLY A 118 -13.16 40.87 26.17
N LEU A 119 -14.29 41.34 25.62
CA LEU A 119 -14.88 40.79 24.39
C LEU A 119 -13.93 40.94 23.19
N ARG A 120 -13.30 42.10 23.03
CA ARG A 120 -12.28 42.32 21.98
C ARG A 120 -11.12 41.32 22.10
N TYR A 121 -10.70 41.00 23.32
CA TYR A 121 -9.67 39.98 23.54
C TYR A 121 -10.17 38.58 23.15
N SER A 122 -11.39 38.21 23.55
CA SER A 122 -12.01 36.93 23.18
C SER A 122 -12.19 36.77 21.67
N GLU A 123 -12.62 37.82 20.96
CA GLU A 123 -12.69 37.83 19.50
C GLU A 123 -11.33 37.56 18.85
N LEU A 124 -10.26 38.17 19.38
CA LEU A 124 -8.90 37.94 18.89
C LEU A 124 -8.46 36.49 19.13
N GLN A 125 -8.82 35.88 20.27
CA GLN A 125 -8.55 34.48 20.55
C GLN A 125 -9.31 33.54 19.59
N ILE A 126 -10.59 33.81 19.34
CA ILE A 126 -11.39 33.05 18.36
C ILE A 126 -10.77 33.11 16.97
N ARG A 127 -10.32 34.28 16.51
CA ARG A 127 -9.65 34.42 15.21
C ARG A 127 -8.35 33.59 15.15
N GLN A 128 -7.57 33.58 16.22
CA GLN A 128 -6.35 32.77 16.32
C GLN A 128 -6.66 31.26 16.26
N PHE A 129 -7.62 30.78 17.06
CA PHE A 129 -8.03 29.37 17.04
C PHE A 129 -8.62 28.97 15.69
N THR A 130 -9.38 29.85 15.04
CA THR A 130 -9.92 29.61 13.69
C THR A 130 -8.80 29.45 12.66
N ALA A 131 -7.79 30.33 12.69
CA ALA A 131 -6.64 30.22 11.80
C ALA A 131 -5.84 28.92 12.05
N GLN A 132 -5.63 28.57 13.32
CA GLN A 132 -4.95 27.33 13.71
C GLN A 132 -5.73 26.09 13.25
N GLN A 133 -7.06 26.07 13.46
CA GLN A 133 -7.94 25.01 13.01
C GLN A 133 -7.86 24.82 11.50
N GLN A 134 -7.90 25.90 10.73
CA GLN A 134 -7.79 25.83 9.27
C GLN A 134 -6.44 25.23 8.83
N GLN A 135 -5.36 25.64 9.47
CA GLN A 135 -4.03 25.08 9.20
C GLN A 135 -3.95 23.58 9.54
N LEU A 136 -4.53 23.16 10.67
CA LEU A 136 -4.59 21.75 11.07
C LEU A 136 -5.44 20.91 10.11
N ARG A 137 -6.57 21.45 9.62
CA ARG A 137 -7.39 20.79 8.60
C ARG A 137 -6.64 20.57 7.29
N THR A 138 -5.87 21.55 6.83
CA THR A 138 -5.01 21.38 5.65
C THR A 138 -4.00 20.27 5.89
N ARG A 139 -3.30 20.29 7.04
CA ARG A 139 -2.33 19.24 7.40
C ARG A 139 -2.97 17.85 7.50
N GLU A 140 -4.18 17.76 8.04
CA GLU A 140 -4.93 16.50 8.11
C GLU A 140 -5.20 15.96 6.70
N ASN A 141 -5.70 16.81 5.80
CA ASN A 141 -5.97 16.43 4.42
C ASN A 141 -4.70 15.95 3.70
N ASP A 142 -3.59 16.68 3.86
CA ASP A 142 -2.30 16.28 3.28
C ASP A 142 -1.84 14.93 3.83
N ALA A 143 -1.92 14.72 5.15
CA ALA A 143 -1.56 13.47 5.79
C ALA A 143 -2.43 12.29 5.31
N VAL A 144 -3.74 12.51 5.16
CA VAL A 144 -4.68 11.51 4.60
C VAL A 144 -4.30 11.14 3.17
N GLN A 145 -4.00 12.12 2.32
CA GLN A 145 -3.60 11.87 0.92
C GLN A 145 -2.29 11.08 0.82
N VAL A 146 -1.29 11.45 1.63
CA VAL A 146 -0.02 10.74 1.68
C VAL A 146 -0.22 9.32 2.17
N LEU A 147 -0.99 9.11 3.26
CA LEU A 147 -1.29 7.79 3.79
C LEU A 147 -1.99 6.90 2.76
N ALA A 148 -3.01 7.43 2.05
CA ALA A 148 -3.70 6.69 1.00
C ALA A 148 -2.76 6.29 -0.15
N THR A 149 -1.81 7.15 -0.51
CA THR A 149 -0.81 6.86 -1.54
C THR A 149 0.11 5.72 -1.11
N GLU A 150 0.60 5.72 0.14
CA GLU A 150 1.46 4.65 0.63
C GLU A 150 0.69 3.33 0.83
N GLN A 151 -0.58 3.38 1.24
CA GLN A 151 -1.44 2.19 1.31
C GLN A 151 -1.60 1.52 -0.06
N ASN A 152 -1.80 2.30 -1.13
CA ASN A 152 -1.86 1.75 -2.49
C ASN A 152 -0.53 1.11 -2.93
N ARG A 153 0.61 1.72 -2.56
CA ARG A 153 1.93 1.13 -2.83
C ARG A 153 2.16 -0.17 -2.06
N TRP A 154 1.71 -0.23 -0.81
CA TRP A 154 1.77 -1.43 0.01
C TRP A 154 0.96 -2.57 -0.63
N ILE A 155 -0.24 -2.28 -1.15
CA ILE A 155 -1.07 -3.27 -1.89
C ILE A 155 -0.35 -3.78 -3.16
N ASP A 156 0.29 -2.89 -3.94
CA ASP A 156 1.07 -3.28 -5.13
C ASP A 156 2.26 -4.16 -4.74
N LEU A 157 3.01 -3.79 -3.69
CA LEU A 157 4.12 -4.60 -3.20
C LEU A 157 3.67 -5.99 -2.73
N ASN A 158 2.53 -6.08 -2.04
CA ASN A 158 1.99 -7.36 -1.61
C ASN A 158 1.58 -8.22 -2.81
N THR A 159 0.93 -7.64 -3.82
CA THR A 159 0.57 -8.34 -5.06
C THR A 159 1.80 -8.88 -5.78
N ARG A 160 2.90 -8.12 -5.82
CA ARG A 160 4.17 -8.56 -6.41
C ARG A 160 4.82 -9.68 -5.61
N LEU A 161 4.66 -9.67 -4.28
CA LEU A 161 5.15 -10.72 -3.40
C LEU A 161 4.35 -12.01 -3.64
N ASP A 162 3.03 -11.94 -3.72
CA ASP A 162 2.16 -13.09 -4.05
C ASP A 162 2.53 -13.70 -5.43
N GLU A 163 2.82 -12.86 -6.42
CA GLU A 163 3.27 -13.32 -7.73
C GLU A 163 4.65 -13.99 -7.67
N LEU A 164 5.59 -13.45 -6.88
CA LEU A 164 6.88 -14.10 -6.65
C LEU A 164 6.70 -15.45 -5.96
N GLU A 165 5.85 -15.54 -4.94
CA GLU A 165 5.53 -16.81 -4.28
C GLU A 165 4.95 -17.83 -5.26
N ARG A 166 4.05 -17.40 -6.15
CA ARG A 166 3.48 -18.26 -7.20
C ARG A 166 4.54 -18.77 -8.18
N LEU A 167 5.46 -17.90 -8.60
CA LEU A 167 6.55 -18.27 -9.51
C LEU A 167 7.57 -19.22 -8.87
N LEU A 168 7.69 -19.18 -7.55
CA LEU A 168 8.61 -20.02 -6.77
C LEU A 168 7.97 -21.31 -6.24
N ALA A 169 6.65 -21.45 -6.37
CA ALA A 169 5.95 -22.66 -5.98
C ALA A 169 6.47 -23.86 -6.81
N PRO A 170 6.77 -25.01 -6.17
CA PRO A 170 7.28 -26.17 -6.90
C PRO A 170 6.24 -26.67 -7.90
N VAL A 171 6.65 -26.86 -9.16
CA VAL A 171 5.86 -27.53 -10.18
C VAL A 171 5.72 -29.00 -9.74
N ARG A 172 4.49 -29.41 -9.38
CA ARG A 172 4.17 -30.82 -9.10
C ARG A 172 3.94 -31.60 -10.39
#